data_AF-A0A396RP20-F1
#
_entry.id   AF-A0A396RP20-F1
#
_cell.length_a   1.000
_cell.length_b   1.000
_cell.length_c   1.000
_cell.angle_alpha   90.00
_cell.angle_beta   90.00
_cell.angle_gamma   90.00
#
_symmetry.space_group_name_H-M   'P 1'
#
loop_
_entity.id
_entity.type
_entity.pdbx_description
1 polymer ?
#
loop_
_entity_poly.entity_id
_entity_poly.type
_entity_poly.pdbx_seq_one_letter_code
_entity_poly.pdbx_strand_id
1 'polypeptide(L)'
;MPTVLTDSLPDTCVRRISRSSSAIAFHVLVRLLRAWRLWCGNVKEPSTRLTQTAACRTAIFRRHGGPAAPAQGFTLVELMVALLVFGMIAGAGALLLATGVDSQARVAERLDASAQLRRAHALLSADMAQAVARPTRGGPTGQRPAFAGGGAGPIALLVRAGWDNPGGDPRPNLQRVEYRVEGGRLMRLTAAALDGGEPGNPLVLVEGVRVATARYRADEGWRDVWDPVDPTLLPRAIEINLTLAGGRSLTQRFMVAA
;
A
#
# COMPACT_ATOMS: atom_id res chain seq x y z
N MET A 1 -25.38 -32.31 7.97
CA MET A 1 -24.76 -31.22 7.18
C MET A 1 -23.35 -31.01 7.73
N PRO A 2 -22.26 -31.17 6.96
CA PRO A 2 -20.93 -30.86 7.45
C PRO A 2 -20.60 -29.39 7.13
N THR A 3 -20.17 -28.61 8.12
CA THR A 3 -19.60 -27.28 7.89
C THR A 3 -18.15 -27.29 8.36
N VAL A 4 -17.30 -26.88 7.43
CA VAL A 4 -15.86 -27.02 7.35
C VAL A 4 -15.15 -26.14 8.38
N LEU A 5 -14.19 -26.71 9.11
CA LEU A 5 -13.15 -25.99 9.83
C LEU A 5 -12.18 -25.36 8.81
N THR A 6 -12.16 -24.04 8.71
CA THR A 6 -11.05 -23.31 8.09
C THR A 6 -10.05 -22.95 9.18
N ASP A 7 -9.01 -23.76 9.31
CA ASP A 7 -7.85 -23.49 10.14
C ASP A 7 -6.95 -22.47 9.41
N SER A 8 -6.96 -21.23 9.88
CA SER A 8 -6.11 -20.15 9.37
C SER A 8 -4.72 -20.27 9.99
N LEU A 9 -3.75 -20.73 9.20
CA LEU A 9 -2.34 -20.75 9.59
C LEU A 9 -1.84 -19.32 9.90
N PRO A 10 -1.05 -19.11 10.97
CA PRO A 10 -0.54 -17.80 11.35
C PRO A 10 0.52 -17.26 10.37
N ASP A 11 0.40 -15.99 9.98
CA ASP A 11 1.26 -15.25 9.02
C ASP A 11 2.78 -15.32 9.31
N THR A 12 3.15 -15.61 10.55
CA THR A 12 4.55 -15.80 10.97
C THR A 12 5.18 -17.04 10.35
N CYS A 13 4.39 -18.08 10.05
CA CYS A 13 4.85 -19.31 9.42
C CYS A 13 5.16 -19.08 7.92
N VAL A 14 4.26 -18.38 7.21
CA VAL A 14 4.42 -18.05 5.78
C VAL A 14 5.62 -17.15 5.53
N ARG A 15 5.83 -16.12 6.37
CA ARG A 15 7.00 -15.23 6.25
C ARG A 15 8.34 -15.93 6.51
N ARG A 16 8.37 -16.96 7.38
CA ARG A 16 9.58 -17.73 7.68
C ARG A 16 9.94 -18.70 6.55
N ILE A 17 8.95 -19.29 5.88
CA ILE A 17 9.13 -20.17 4.71
C ILE A 17 9.62 -19.38 3.48
N SER A 18 9.09 -18.17 3.27
CA SER A 18 9.54 -17.26 2.20
C SER A 18 11.02 -16.88 2.35
N ARG A 19 11.46 -16.49 3.55
CA ARG A 19 12.87 -16.11 3.79
C ARG A 19 13.85 -17.27 3.64
N SER A 20 13.51 -18.49 4.06
CA SER A 20 14.40 -19.65 3.92
C SER A 20 14.54 -20.08 2.45
N SER A 21 13.45 -19.99 1.67
CA SER A 21 13.45 -20.37 0.25
C SER A 21 14.34 -19.46 -0.60
N SER A 22 14.34 -18.15 -0.34
CA SER A 22 15.26 -17.20 -1.01
C SER A 22 16.74 -17.41 -0.64
N ALA A 23 17.03 -17.82 0.61
CA ALA A 23 18.40 -18.07 1.05
C ALA A 23 18.97 -19.38 0.44
N ILE A 24 18.13 -20.41 0.32
CA ILE A 24 18.48 -21.69 -0.33
C ILE A 24 18.66 -21.48 -1.83
N ALA A 25 17.75 -20.77 -2.50
CA ALA A 25 17.86 -20.46 -3.93
C ALA A 25 19.13 -19.67 -4.26
N PHE A 26 19.50 -18.67 -3.44
CA PHE A 26 20.73 -17.91 -3.62
C PHE A 26 21.99 -18.76 -3.39
N HIS A 27 21.99 -19.63 -2.38
CA HIS A 27 23.12 -20.54 -2.12
C HIS A 27 23.29 -21.58 -3.24
N VAL A 28 22.19 -22.11 -3.77
CA VAL A 28 22.21 -23.05 -4.89
C VAL A 28 22.75 -22.36 -6.15
N LEU A 29 22.28 -21.15 -6.46
CA LEU A 29 22.75 -20.35 -7.59
C LEU A 29 24.26 -20.04 -7.50
N VAL A 30 24.73 -19.62 -6.32
CA VAL A 30 26.15 -19.31 -6.09
C VAL A 30 27.03 -20.56 -6.17
N ARG A 31 26.56 -21.72 -5.70
CA ARG A 31 27.28 -23.00 -5.83
C ARG A 31 27.34 -23.47 -7.28
N LEU A 32 26.26 -23.31 -8.04
CA LEU A 32 26.23 -23.65 -9.46
C LEU A 32 27.15 -22.74 -10.29
N LEU A 33 27.17 -21.44 -10.01
CA LEU A 33 28.09 -20.49 -10.64
C LEU A 33 29.56 -20.80 -10.32
N ARG A 34 29.88 -21.19 -9.08
CA ARG A 34 31.24 -21.63 -8.71
C ARG A 34 31.65 -22.93 -9.42
N ALA A 35 30.74 -23.90 -9.50
CA ALA A 35 30.99 -25.15 -10.21
C ALA A 35 31.24 -24.92 -11.71
N TRP A 36 30.46 -24.03 -12.33
CA TRP A 36 30.62 -23.64 -13.73
C TRP A 36 31.95 -22.93 -13.99
N ARG A 37 32.34 -22.00 -13.12
CA ARG A 37 33.62 -21.28 -13.23
C ARG A 37 34.83 -22.20 -13.12
N LEU A 38 34.74 -23.25 -12.30
CA LEU A 38 35.78 -24.29 -12.18
C LEU A 38 35.83 -25.20 -13.42
N TRP A 39 34.70 -25.47 -14.04
CA TRP A 39 34.63 -26.28 -15.27
C TRP A 39 35.18 -25.55 -16.50
N CYS A 40 34.83 -24.27 -16.70
CA CYS A 40 35.39 -23.46 -17.78
C CYS A 40 36.91 -23.27 -17.70
N GLY A 41 37.48 -23.27 -16.48
CA GLY A 41 38.94 -23.19 -16.29
C GLY A 41 39.72 -24.43 -16.77
N ASN A 42 39.04 -25.52 -17.13
CA ASN A 42 39.67 -26.79 -17.52
C ASN A 42 39.48 -27.13 -19.02
N VAL A 43 38.92 -26.22 -19.82
CA VAL A 43 38.78 -26.40 -21.27
C VAL A 43 40.10 -26.05 -21.96
N LYS A 44 40.87 -27.09 -22.31
CA LYS A 44 42.14 -26.99 -23.04
C LYS A 44 41.84 -26.62 -24.51
N GLU A 45 42.33 -25.48 -24.97
CA GLU A 45 42.23 -25.04 -26.37
C GLU A 45 42.88 -26.06 -27.33
N PRO A 46 42.22 -26.49 -28.41
CA PRO A 46 42.88 -27.27 -29.46
C PRO A 46 43.73 -26.34 -30.34
N SER A 47 45.03 -26.63 -30.43
CA SER A 47 45.98 -25.91 -31.26
C SER A 47 45.81 -26.25 -32.75
N THR A 48 45.07 -25.43 -33.49
CA THR A 48 45.03 -25.49 -34.96
C THR A 48 46.29 -24.85 -35.55
N ARG A 49 47.22 -25.69 -36.02
CA ARG A 49 48.31 -25.27 -36.93
C ARG A 49 47.75 -25.02 -38.32
N LEU A 50 47.83 -23.77 -38.79
CA LEU A 50 47.58 -23.39 -40.17
C LEU A 50 48.84 -23.61 -41.00
N THR A 51 48.83 -24.66 -41.80
CA THR A 51 49.69 -24.80 -43.00
C THR A 51 48.88 -25.52 -44.05
N GLN A 52 48.39 -24.82 -45.06
CA GLN A 52 48.74 -25.13 -46.45
C GLN A 52 48.26 -24.07 -47.43
N THR A 53 49.20 -23.72 -48.28
CA THR A 53 49.18 -22.90 -49.48
C THR A 53 48.46 -23.59 -50.64
N ALA A 54 47.90 -22.76 -51.52
CA ALA A 54 47.74 -22.93 -52.96
C ALA A 54 46.94 -24.14 -53.52
N ALA A 55 45.82 -23.85 -54.19
CA ALA A 55 45.76 -23.91 -55.66
C ALA A 55 44.35 -23.59 -56.17
N CYS A 56 44.27 -22.55 -56.99
CA CYS A 56 43.16 -22.24 -57.87
C CYS A 56 43.10 -23.29 -58.99
N ARG A 57 41.96 -23.98 -59.18
CA ARG A 57 41.59 -24.56 -60.48
C ARG A 57 40.09 -24.86 -60.58
N THR A 58 39.55 -24.36 -61.68
CA THR A 58 38.18 -24.38 -62.20
C THR A 58 37.62 -25.80 -62.46
N ALA A 59 36.35 -26.02 -62.09
CA ALA A 59 35.39 -26.97 -62.71
C ALA A 59 33.99 -26.71 -62.12
N ILE A 60 33.13 -25.91 -62.75
CA ILE A 60 32.14 -26.34 -63.78
C ILE A 60 31.44 -27.64 -63.38
N PHE A 61 30.19 -27.48 -62.88
CA PHE A 61 29.06 -28.42 -63.01
C PHE A 61 29.41 -29.92 -63.05
N ARG A 62 29.69 -30.50 -61.89
CA ARG A 62 29.36 -31.91 -61.62
C ARG A 62 28.20 -31.95 -60.65
N ARG A 63 27.03 -32.42 -61.11
CA ARG A 63 26.03 -33.03 -60.23
C ARG A 63 26.67 -34.30 -59.66
N HIS A 64 27.37 -34.16 -58.55
CA HIS A 64 27.68 -35.29 -57.70
C HIS A 64 26.43 -35.60 -56.89
N GLY A 65 25.77 -36.72 -57.20
CA GLY A 65 25.05 -37.49 -56.19
C GLY A 65 26.05 -37.98 -55.15
N GLY A 66 26.57 -37.05 -54.35
CA GLY A 66 27.42 -37.37 -53.21
C GLY A 66 26.60 -38.15 -52.19
N PRO A 67 27.21 -39.13 -51.49
CA PRO A 67 26.52 -39.85 -50.43
C PRO A 67 25.86 -38.83 -49.49
N ALA A 68 24.59 -39.05 -49.16
CA ALA A 68 23.87 -38.26 -48.16
C ALA A 68 24.81 -38.08 -46.96
N ALA A 69 25.10 -36.83 -46.59
CA ALA A 69 25.99 -36.54 -45.49
C ALA A 69 25.58 -37.39 -44.28
N PRO A 70 26.52 -38.08 -43.61
CA PRO A 70 26.17 -38.94 -42.48
C PRO A 70 25.38 -38.11 -41.47
N ALA A 71 24.16 -38.56 -41.15
CA ALA A 71 23.34 -37.93 -40.14
C ALA A 71 24.10 -37.99 -38.81
N GLN A 72 24.65 -36.85 -38.38
CA GLN A 72 25.32 -36.74 -37.10
C GLN A 72 24.25 -36.83 -36.01
N GLY A 73 24.25 -37.92 -35.25
CA GLY A 73 23.35 -38.12 -34.12
C GLY A 73 23.75 -37.21 -32.96
N PHE A 74 22.76 -36.64 -32.27
CA PHE A 74 22.97 -35.88 -31.04
C PHE A 74 23.64 -36.75 -29.97
N THR A 75 24.66 -36.22 -29.32
CA THR A 75 25.27 -36.90 -28.17
C THR A 75 24.44 -36.67 -26.91
N LEU A 76 24.48 -37.63 -25.98
CA LEU A 76 23.80 -37.51 -24.68
C LEU A 76 24.28 -36.27 -23.90
N VAL A 77 25.57 -35.93 -24.02
CA VAL A 77 26.17 -34.75 -23.37
C VAL A 77 25.59 -33.46 -23.93
N GLU A 78 25.36 -33.38 -25.24
CA GLU A 78 24.82 -32.18 -25.90
C GLU A 78 23.38 -31.89 -25.46
N LEU A 79 22.55 -32.93 -25.37
CA LEU A 79 21.20 -32.81 -24.82
C LEU A 79 21.22 -32.37 -23.35
N MET A 80 22.11 -32.95 -22.54
CA MET A 80 22.25 -32.57 -21.13
C MET A 80 22.65 -31.10 -20.97
N VAL A 81 23.62 -30.62 -21.75
CA VAL A 81 24.03 -29.21 -21.73
C VAL A 81 22.90 -28.30 -22.21
N ALA A 82 22.19 -28.67 -23.27
CA ALA A 82 21.05 -27.91 -23.77
C ALA A 82 19.94 -27.78 -22.72
N LEU A 83 19.57 -28.88 -22.05
CA LEU A 83 18.58 -28.89 -20.97
C LEU A 83 19.04 -28.10 -19.75
N LEU A 84 20.33 -28.16 -19.41
CA LEU A 84 20.91 -27.39 -18.31
C LEU A 84 20.80 -25.88 -18.57
N VAL A 85 21.21 -25.41 -19.75
CA VAL A 85 21.15 -23.99 -20.12
C VAL A 85 19.69 -23.54 -20.23
N PHE A 86 18.83 -24.35 -20.86
CA PHE A 86 17.41 -24.05 -20.97
C PHE A 86 16.75 -23.91 -19.59
N GLY A 87 17.01 -24.85 -18.67
CA GLY A 87 16.51 -24.79 -17.30
C GLY A 87 16.99 -23.55 -16.54
N MET A 88 18.25 -23.14 -16.74
CA MET A 88 18.78 -21.91 -16.13
C MET A 88 18.07 -20.65 -16.64
N ILE A 89 17.90 -20.51 -17.97
CA ILE A 89 17.22 -19.35 -18.57
C ILE A 89 15.75 -19.31 -18.15
N ALA A 90 15.07 -20.46 -18.22
CA ALA A 90 13.67 -20.59 -17.79
C ALA A 90 13.51 -20.22 -16.31
N GLY A 91 14.41 -20.68 -15.44
CA GLY A 91 14.42 -20.34 -14.02
C GLY A 91 14.67 -18.86 -13.77
N ALA A 92 15.62 -18.24 -14.47
CA ALA A 92 15.89 -16.80 -14.37
C ALA A 92 14.68 -15.96 -14.81
N GLY A 93 14.04 -16.33 -15.93
CA GLY A 93 12.82 -15.69 -16.41
C GLY A 93 11.67 -15.80 -15.42
N ALA A 94 11.45 -16.99 -14.84
CA ALA A 94 10.43 -17.21 -13.82
C ALA A 94 10.66 -16.34 -12.57
N LEU A 95 11.91 -16.21 -12.11
CA LEU A 95 12.26 -15.38 -10.96
C LEU A 95 12.00 -13.88 -11.22
N LEU A 96 12.37 -13.39 -12.40
CA LEU A 96 12.12 -12.00 -12.80
C LEU A 96 10.61 -11.70 -12.82
N LEU A 97 9.80 -12.62 -13.35
CA LEU A 97 8.34 -12.46 -13.37
C LEU A 97 7.76 -12.47 -11.95
N ALA A 98 8.16 -13.43 -11.11
CA ALA A 98 7.68 -13.53 -9.74
C ALA A 98 8.00 -12.27 -8.92
N THR A 99 9.23 -11.76 -9.00
CA THR A 99 9.62 -10.53 -8.31
C THR A 99 8.89 -9.30 -8.85
N GLY A 100 8.57 -9.27 -10.15
CA GLY A 100 7.74 -8.23 -10.75
C GLY A 100 6.33 -8.20 -10.17
N VAL A 101 5.66 -9.35 -10.07
CA VAL A 101 4.32 -9.49 -9.49
C VAL A 101 4.31 -9.10 -8.01
N ASP A 102 5.27 -9.57 -7.22
CA ASP A 102 5.40 -9.22 -5.81
C ASP A 102 5.60 -7.71 -5.60
N SER A 103 6.41 -7.08 -6.46
CA SER A 103 6.63 -5.64 -6.42
C SER A 103 5.34 -4.88 -6.72
N GLN A 104 4.60 -5.30 -7.75
CA GLN A 104 3.31 -4.70 -8.11
C GLN A 104 2.30 -4.79 -6.96
N ALA A 105 2.19 -5.95 -6.29
CA ALA A 105 1.31 -6.13 -5.14
C ALA A 105 1.65 -5.14 -4.00
N ARG A 106 2.93 -5.01 -3.66
CA ARG A 106 3.39 -4.06 -2.61
C ARG A 106 3.16 -2.60 -2.99
N VAL A 107 3.29 -2.25 -4.27
CA VAL A 107 3.00 -0.91 -4.75
C VAL A 107 1.51 -0.63 -4.64
N ALA A 108 0.65 -1.57 -5.04
CA ALA A 108 -0.80 -1.43 -4.94
C ALA A 108 -1.25 -1.19 -3.48
N GLU A 109 -0.75 -1.97 -2.52
CA GLU A 109 -1.05 -1.79 -1.09
C GLU A 109 -0.66 -0.38 -0.59
N ARG A 110 0.52 0.12 -1.00
CA ARG A 110 0.99 1.46 -0.61
C ARG A 110 0.15 2.57 -1.24
N LEU A 111 -0.27 2.38 -2.48
CA LEU A 111 -1.14 3.32 -3.18
C LEU A 111 -2.52 3.38 -2.53
N ASP A 112 -3.09 2.24 -2.14
CA ASP A 112 -4.38 2.21 -1.44
C ASP A 112 -4.29 2.88 -0.07
N ALA A 113 -3.26 2.58 0.73
CA ALA A 113 -3.02 3.26 2.00
C ALA A 113 -2.86 4.79 1.85
N SER A 114 -2.20 5.22 0.77
CA SER A 114 -2.05 6.66 0.45
C SER A 114 -3.38 7.28 0.00
N ALA A 115 -4.19 6.54 -0.77
CA ALA A 115 -5.50 6.98 -1.22
C ALA A 115 -6.48 7.10 -0.04
N GLN A 116 -6.48 6.14 0.90
CA GLN A 116 -7.26 6.22 2.13
C GLN A 116 -6.95 7.51 2.90
N LEU A 117 -5.67 7.81 3.09
CA LEU A 117 -5.27 9.01 3.82
C LEU A 117 -5.68 10.31 3.12
N ARG A 118 -5.57 10.36 1.78
CA ARG A 118 -6.03 11.51 0.99
C ARG A 118 -7.54 11.71 1.09
N ARG A 119 -8.33 10.63 1.03
CA ARG A 119 -9.79 10.69 1.23
C ARG A 119 -10.14 11.22 2.63
N ALA A 120 -9.47 10.71 3.66
CA ALA A 120 -9.64 11.18 5.03
C ALA A 120 -9.30 12.67 5.17
N HIS A 121 -8.17 13.11 4.60
CA HIS A 121 -7.75 14.51 4.62
C HIS A 121 -8.76 15.42 3.89
N ALA A 122 -9.25 15.01 2.72
CA ALA A 122 -10.23 15.80 1.97
C ALA A 122 -11.55 15.94 2.75
N LEU A 123 -12.02 14.86 3.39
CA LEU A 123 -13.24 14.89 4.17
C LEU A 123 -13.11 15.76 5.44
N LEU A 124 -12.01 15.61 6.17
CA LEU A 124 -11.68 16.49 7.31
C LEU A 124 -11.63 17.95 6.87
N SER A 125 -10.92 18.26 5.78
CA SER A 125 -10.83 19.62 5.25
C SER A 125 -12.21 20.19 4.92
N ALA A 126 -13.06 19.41 4.25
CA ALA A 126 -14.40 19.83 3.88
C ALA A 126 -15.27 20.09 5.11
N ASP A 127 -15.26 19.21 6.10
CA ASP A 127 -16.03 19.40 7.32
C ASP A 127 -15.58 20.64 8.11
N MET A 128 -14.26 20.86 8.25
CA MET A 128 -13.73 22.04 8.95
C MET A 128 -14.06 23.33 8.19
N ALA A 129 -13.96 23.32 6.86
CA ALA A 129 -14.30 24.46 6.01
C ALA A 129 -15.81 24.78 5.97
N GLN A 130 -16.66 23.84 6.37
CA GLN A 130 -18.12 23.99 6.43
C GLN A 130 -18.64 24.13 7.86
N ALA A 131 -17.75 24.25 8.85
CA ALA A 131 -18.14 24.47 10.24
C ALA A 131 -19.00 25.74 10.36
N VAL A 132 -20.01 25.72 11.22
CA VAL A 132 -20.89 26.86 11.46
C VAL A 132 -21.00 27.15 12.95
N ALA A 133 -21.06 28.44 13.30
CA ALA A 133 -21.19 28.94 14.67
C ALA A 133 -22.62 28.72 15.23
N ARG A 134 -23.10 27.47 15.23
CA ARG A 134 -24.43 27.09 15.69
C ARG A 134 -24.36 26.12 16.87
N PRO A 135 -24.52 26.60 18.12
CA PRO A 135 -24.71 25.75 19.28
C PRO A 135 -25.99 24.91 19.14
N THR A 136 -25.98 23.73 19.77
CA THR A 136 -27.10 22.78 19.77
C THR A 136 -27.52 22.44 21.19
N ARG A 137 -28.72 21.89 21.36
CA ARG A 137 -29.17 21.43 22.68
C ARG A 137 -28.71 20.01 22.96
N GLY A 138 -28.47 19.74 24.23
CA GLY A 138 -28.05 18.43 24.74
C GLY A 138 -26.59 18.40 25.18
N GLY A 139 -26.14 17.21 25.60
CA GLY A 139 -24.86 17.03 26.28
C GLY A 139 -24.96 17.20 27.80
N PRO A 140 -23.86 17.00 28.55
CA PRO A 140 -23.87 16.94 30.02
C PRO A 140 -24.33 18.24 30.69
N THR A 141 -24.10 19.38 30.06
CA THR A 141 -24.41 20.73 30.57
C THR A 141 -25.74 21.27 30.03
N GLY A 142 -26.50 20.49 29.26
CA GLY A 142 -27.75 20.90 28.62
C GLY A 142 -27.58 21.70 27.32
N GLN A 143 -26.38 22.22 27.06
CA GLN A 143 -26.03 22.91 25.83
C GLN A 143 -24.70 22.38 25.28
N ARG A 144 -24.66 22.16 23.97
CA ARG A 144 -23.48 21.66 23.26
C ARG A 144 -22.94 22.77 22.35
N PRO A 145 -21.63 23.10 22.44
CA PRO A 145 -21.04 24.16 21.63
C PRO A 145 -21.02 23.80 20.14
N ALA A 146 -20.89 24.82 19.31
CA ALA A 146 -20.74 24.72 17.86
C ALA A 146 -19.47 23.95 17.47
N PHE A 147 -18.42 24.06 18.28
CA PHE A 147 -17.20 23.27 18.20
C PHE A 147 -16.69 22.88 19.59
N ALA A 148 -16.23 21.65 19.75
CA ALA A 148 -15.49 21.20 20.93
C ALA A 148 -14.43 20.17 20.54
N GLY A 149 -13.37 20.04 21.32
CA GLY A 149 -12.40 18.96 21.10
C GLY A 149 -11.34 18.88 22.18
N GLY A 150 -10.76 17.69 22.34
CA GLY A 150 -9.69 17.42 23.29
C GLY A 150 -10.20 16.91 24.65
N GLY A 151 -9.27 16.81 25.61
CA GLY A 151 -9.54 16.18 26.91
C GLY A 151 -9.89 14.70 26.76
N ALA A 152 -10.91 14.24 27.49
CA ALA A 152 -11.45 12.87 27.40
C ALA A 152 -12.52 12.71 26.30
N GLY A 153 -12.81 13.78 25.55
CA GLY A 153 -13.84 13.83 24.53
C GLY A 153 -13.36 13.42 23.14
N PRO A 154 -14.18 13.69 22.10
CA PRO A 154 -13.75 13.53 20.72
C PRO A 154 -12.56 14.43 20.37
N ILE A 155 -11.86 14.06 19.29
CA ILE A 155 -10.84 14.90 18.66
C ILE A 155 -11.46 16.18 18.11
N ALA A 156 -12.65 16.08 17.55
CA ALA A 156 -13.42 17.25 17.15
C ALA A 156 -14.89 16.87 17.14
N LEU A 157 -15.71 17.73 17.73
CA LEU A 157 -17.14 17.78 17.54
C LEU A 157 -17.44 19.12 16.91
N LEU A 158 -18.19 19.12 15.82
CA LEU A 158 -18.57 20.34 15.13
C LEU A 158 -19.97 20.25 14.54
N VAL A 159 -20.59 21.41 14.38
CA VAL A 159 -21.77 21.58 13.54
C VAL A 159 -21.31 22.12 12.19
N ARG A 160 -21.79 21.52 11.10
CA ARG A 160 -21.48 21.97 9.74
C ARG A 160 -22.73 22.15 8.90
N ALA A 161 -22.60 22.98 7.86
CA ALA A 161 -23.58 23.02 6.77
C ALA A 161 -23.72 21.61 6.17
N GLY A 162 -24.97 21.16 6.09
CA GLY A 162 -25.36 19.91 5.45
C GLY A 162 -25.23 20.00 3.93
N TRP A 163 -25.87 19.07 3.24
CA TRP A 163 -25.88 19.03 1.79
C TRP A 163 -26.92 20.02 1.26
N ASP A 164 -26.68 20.57 0.07
CA ASP A 164 -27.68 21.37 -0.61
C ASP A 164 -29.00 20.57 -0.67
N ASN A 165 -30.09 21.21 -0.25
CA ASN A 165 -31.43 20.63 -0.23
C ASN A 165 -32.34 21.34 -1.26
N PRO A 166 -32.04 21.24 -2.57
CA PRO A 166 -32.80 21.96 -3.60
C PRO A 166 -34.25 21.46 -3.71
N GLY A 167 -34.53 20.22 -3.27
CA GLY A 167 -35.87 19.64 -3.24
C GLY A 167 -36.72 20.04 -2.04
N GLY A 168 -36.14 20.73 -1.03
CA GLY A 168 -36.88 21.19 0.15
C GLY A 168 -37.39 20.05 1.03
N ASP A 169 -36.75 18.87 1.00
CA ASP A 169 -37.11 17.76 1.89
C ASP A 169 -37.09 18.26 3.36
N PRO A 170 -37.94 17.73 4.26
CA PRO A 170 -37.93 18.07 5.68
C PRO A 170 -36.71 17.47 6.38
N ARG A 171 -35.52 17.99 6.04
CA ARG A 171 -34.22 17.62 6.59
C ARG A 171 -33.55 18.88 7.12
N PRO A 172 -32.91 18.84 8.30
CA PRO A 172 -32.08 19.94 8.76
C PRO A 172 -30.94 20.19 7.77
N ASN A 173 -30.78 21.45 7.35
CA ASN A 173 -29.65 21.87 6.50
C ASN A 173 -28.30 21.88 7.26
N LEU A 174 -28.27 21.35 8.48
CA LEU A 174 -27.12 21.34 9.36
C LEU A 174 -26.93 19.94 9.92
N GLN A 175 -25.68 19.50 10.02
CA GLN A 175 -25.32 18.18 10.53
C GLN A 175 -24.33 18.33 11.67
N ARG A 176 -24.43 17.43 12.65
CA ARG A 176 -23.42 17.30 13.69
C ARG A 176 -22.44 16.21 13.29
N VAL A 177 -21.16 16.54 13.27
CA VAL A 177 -20.08 15.64 12.94
C VAL A 177 -19.15 15.48 14.14
N GLU A 178 -18.69 14.26 14.34
CA GLU A 178 -17.80 13.93 15.43
C GLU A 178 -16.67 13.02 14.97
N TYR A 179 -15.45 13.37 15.35
CA TYR A 179 -14.22 12.63 15.09
C TYR A 179 -13.73 11.99 16.36
N ARG A 180 -13.68 10.66 16.39
CA ARG A 180 -13.22 9.87 17.55
C ARG A 180 -12.20 8.83 17.13
N VAL A 181 -11.36 8.43 18.08
CA VAL A 181 -10.47 7.29 17.93
C VAL A 181 -10.93 6.19 18.86
N GLU A 182 -11.25 5.04 18.28
CA GLU A 182 -11.71 3.86 19.02
C GLU A 182 -11.28 2.59 18.28
N GLY A 183 -10.84 1.58 19.04
CA GLY A 183 -10.33 0.33 18.47
C GLY A 183 -9.15 0.51 17.52
N GLY A 184 -8.32 1.54 17.72
CA GLY A 184 -7.20 1.87 16.84
C GLY A 184 -7.60 2.42 15.47
N ARG A 185 -8.81 3.00 15.35
CA ARG A 185 -9.31 3.58 14.10
C ARG A 185 -9.76 5.02 14.35
N LEU A 186 -9.37 5.93 13.46
CA LEU A 186 -9.99 7.26 13.39
C LEU A 186 -11.32 7.12 12.65
N MET A 187 -12.40 7.48 13.32
CA MET A 187 -13.76 7.34 12.82
C MET A 187 -14.47 8.69 12.81
N ARG A 188 -15.35 8.85 11.83
CA ARG A 188 -16.26 9.98 11.69
C ARG A 188 -17.68 9.52 11.91
N LEU A 189 -18.34 10.09 12.90
CA LEU A 189 -19.73 9.88 13.20
C LEU A 189 -20.53 11.09 12.70
N THR A 190 -21.74 10.87 12.21
CA THR A 190 -22.60 11.95 11.71
C THR A 190 -24.02 11.75 12.21
N ALA A 191 -24.55 12.77 12.87
CA ALA A 191 -25.95 12.83 13.24
C ALA A 191 -26.65 13.83 12.31
N ALA A 192 -27.69 13.37 11.62
CA ALA A 192 -28.48 14.19 10.72
C ALA A 192 -29.36 15.21 11.47
N ALA A 193 -29.76 14.91 12.70
CA ALA A 193 -30.48 15.85 13.56
C ALA A 193 -29.55 16.48 14.62
N LEU A 194 -29.59 17.81 14.67
CA LEU A 194 -28.77 18.64 15.57
C LEU A 194 -29.11 18.44 17.04
N ASP A 195 -30.40 18.36 17.35
CA ASP A 195 -30.92 18.18 18.70
C ASP A 195 -31.45 16.72 18.80
N GLY A 196 -30.84 15.89 19.66
CA GLY A 196 -31.34 14.54 19.95
C GLY A 196 -31.20 13.48 18.84
N GLY A 197 -30.61 13.82 17.69
CA GLY A 197 -30.30 12.83 16.65
C GLY A 197 -29.20 11.87 17.08
N GLU A 198 -29.48 10.57 17.09
CA GLU A 198 -28.45 9.55 17.27
C GLU A 198 -27.45 9.59 16.10
N PRO A 199 -26.15 9.41 16.36
CA PRO A 199 -25.17 9.28 15.29
C PRO A 199 -25.52 8.07 14.42
N GLY A 200 -25.45 8.24 13.10
CA GLY A 200 -25.51 7.13 12.17
C GLY A 200 -24.27 6.24 12.24
N ASN A 201 -24.19 5.25 11.34
CA ASN A 201 -23.05 4.32 11.31
C ASN A 201 -21.71 5.05 11.18
N PRO A 202 -20.72 4.74 12.04
CA PRO A 202 -19.39 5.35 11.96
C PRO A 202 -18.70 5.04 10.62
N LEU A 203 -18.10 6.06 10.02
CA LEU A 203 -17.22 5.93 8.86
C LEU A 203 -15.77 5.84 9.33
N VAL A 204 -15.11 4.72 9.04
CA VAL A 204 -13.67 4.55 9.30
C VAL A 204 -12.86 5.35 8.28
N LEU A 205 -12.03 6.27 8.76
CA LEU A 205 -11.19 7.13 7.92
C LEU A 205 -9.76 6.63 7.82
N VAL A 206 -9.18 6.23 8.95
CA VAL A 206 -7.80 5.76 9.03
C VAL A 206 -7.74 4.60 10.00
N GLU A 207 -7.09 3.51 9.58
CA GLU A 207 -6.85 2.33 10.41
C GLU A 207 -5.43 2.32 10.99
N GLY A 208 -5.24 1.54 12.06
CA GLY A 208 -3.94 1.39 12.69
C GLY A 208 -3.46 2.64 13.44
N VAL A 209 -4.39 3.46 13.94
CA VAL A 209 -4.08 4.63 14.77
C VAL A 209 -3.67 4.16 16.17
N ARG A 210 -2.43 4.45 16.57
CA ARG A 210 -1.93 4.16 17.93
C ARG A 210 -2.13 5.34 18.87
N VAL A 211 -1.84 6.53 18.39
CA VAL A 211 -1.98 7.78 19.16
C VAL A 211 -2.60 8.80 18.23
N ALA A 212 -3.56 9.57 18.76
CA ALA A 212 -4.10 10.72 18.09
C ALA A 212 -4.18 11.88 19.08
N THR A 213 -3.62 13.02 18.70
CA THR A 213 -3.73 14.26 19.46
C THR A 213 -4.20 15.37 18.55
N ALA A 214 -4.79 16.41 19.14
CA ALA A 214 -5.17 17.59 18.40
C ALA A 214 -4.86 18.85 19.20
N ARG A 215 -4.60 19.93 18.46
CA ARG A 215 -4.45 21.28 18.98
C ARG A 215 -5.33 22.21 18.17
N TYR A 216 -5.80 23.27 18.82
CA TYR A 216 -6.79 24.20 18.28
C TYR A 216 -6.24 25.62 18.36
N ARG A 217 -6.35 26.38 17.28
CA ARG A 217 -5.85 27.75 17.19
C ARG A 217 -6.95 28.73 17.57
N ALA A 218 -6.83 29.38 18.72
CA ALA A 218 -7.61 30.56 19.11
C ALA A 218 -7.05 31.81 18.41
N ASP A 219 -7.46 33.02 18.80
CA ASP A 219 -6.78 34.26 18.41
C ASP A 219 -5.45 34.44 19.15
N GLU A 220 -5.43 34.19 20.46
CA GLU A 220 -4.23 34.34 21.31
C GLU A 220 -3.15 33.25 21.11
N GLY A 221 -3.50 32.04 20.67
CA GLY A 221 -2.50 30.97 20.50
C GLY A 221 -3.08 29.60 20.19
N TRP A 222 -2.22 28.59 20.22
CA TRP A 222 -2.61 27.18 20.17
C TRP A 222 -2.96 26.66 21.56
N ARG A 223 -3.98 25.81 21.65
CA ARG A 223 -4.44 25.13 22.87
C ARG A 223 -4.64 23.64 22.60
N ASP A 224 -4.48 22.81 23.63
CA ASP A 224 -4.67 21.34 23.52
C ASP A 224 -6.12 20.92 23.73
N VAL A 225 -6.96 21.82 24.23
CA VAL A 225 -8.40 21.62 24.44
C VAL A 225 -9.15 22.84 23.88
N TRP A 226 -10.24 22.57 23.18
CA TRP A 226 -11.21 23.58 22.75
C TRP A 226 -12.54 23.35 23.48
N ASP A 227 -12.76 24.14 24.52
CA ASP A 227 -13.98 24.16 25.31
C ASP A 227 -14.34 25.63 25.60
N PRO A 228 -14.99 26.32 24.65
CA PRO A 228 -15.20 27.75 24.75
C PRO A 228 -16.37 28.06 25.69
N VAL A 229 -16.19 29.10 26.52
CA VAL A 229 -17.28 29.61 27.39
C VAL A 229 -18.44 30.14 26.56
N ASP A 230 -18.14 30.84 25.46
CA ASP A 230 -19.12 31.17 24.44
C ASP A 230 -19.27 29.98 23.48
N PRO A 231 -20.42 29.27 23.51
CA PRO A 231 -20.60 28.06 22.73
C PRO A 231 -20.66 28.31 21.22
N THR A 232 -20.70 29.55 20.76
CA THR A 232 -20.70 29.90 19.33
C THR A 232 -19.30 29.93 18.72
N LEU A 233 -18.24 30.03 19.54
CA LEU A 233 -16.88 30.22 19.07
C LEU A 233 -16.32 28.97 18.38
N LEU A 234 -15.73 29.19 17.21
CA LEU A 234 -14.97 28.21 16.44
C LEU A 234 -13.47 28.48 16.58
N PRO A 235 -12.60 27.45 16.59
CA PRO A 235 -11.18 27.68 16.44
C PRO A 235 -10.88 28.17 15.03
N ARG A 236 -9.80 28.92 14.81
CA ARG A 236 -9.36 29.35 13.47
C ARG A 236 -8.79 28.21 12.65
N ALA A 237 -8.17 27.25 13.33
CA ALA A 237 -7.57 26.07 12.73
C ALA A 237 -7.49 24.94 13.74
N ILE A 238 -7.43 23.71 13.23
CA ILE A 238 -7.12 22.51 14.00
C ILE A 238 -5.88 21.84 13.42
N GLU A 239 -4.98 21.39 14.30
CA GLU A 239 -3.86 20.53 13.98
C GLU A 239 -4.16 19.14 14.56
N ILE A 240 -4.17 18.11 13.73
CA ILE A 240 -4.34 16.71 14.15
C ILE A 240 -3.02 15.98 13.91
N ASN A 241 -2.49 15.35 14.95
CA ASN A 241 -1.32 14.48 14.86
C ASN A 241 -1.75 13.02 15.07
N LEU A 242 -1.49 12.18 14.08
CA LEU A 242 -1.77 10.75 14.11
C LEU A 242 -0.45 9.97 14.09
N THR A 243 -0.25 9.09 15.07
CA THR A 243 0.80 8.08 15.01
C THR A 243 0.19 6.74 14.64
N LEU A 244 0.62 6.20 13.51
CA LEU A 244 0.12 4.96 12.91
C LEU A 244 0.96 3.76 13.33
N ALA A 245 0.43 2.56 13.12
CA ALA A 245 1.15 1.31 13.25
C ALA A 245 2.43 1.34 12.39
N GLY A 246 3.54 0.86 12.96
CA GLY A 246 4.87 0.98 12.35
C GLY A 246 5.62 2.29 12.67
N GLY A 247 5.08 3.15 13.54
CA GLY A 247 5.77 4.32 14.09
C GLY A 247 5.79 5.54 13.16
N ARG A 248 5.05 5.52 12.06
CA ARG A 248 4.87 6.67 11.17
C ARG A 248 3.94 7.68 11.82
N SER A 249 4.39 8.91 12.01
CA SER A 249 3.57 10.03 12.46
C SER A 249 3.17 10.94 11.30
N LEU A 250 1.97 11.49 11.38
CA LEU A 250 1.39 12.38 10.40
C LEU A 250 0.74 13.57 11.10
N THR A 251 1.17 14.77 10.75
CA THR A 251 0.55 16.02 11.20
C THR A 251 -0.26 16.61 10.05
N GLN A 252 -1.54 16.89 10.29
CA GLN A 252 -2.44 17.55 9.36
C GLN A 252 -2.98 18.83 9.99
N ARG A 253 -3.08 19.90 9.22
CA ARG A 253 -3.63 21.18 9.66
C ARG A 253 -4.77 21.58 8.75
N PHE A 254 -5.85 22.03 9.36
CA PHE A 254 -7.06 22.42 8.66
C PHE A 254 -7.50 23.80 9.14
N MET A 255 -7.79 24.69 8.20
CA MET A 255 -8.50 25.91 8.52
C MET A 255 -9.95 25.56 8.82
N VAL A 256 -10.52 26.23 9.80
CA VAL A 256 -11.94 26.13 10.12
C VAL A 256 -12.62 27.38 9.57
N ALA A 257 -13.86 27.24 9.11
CA ALA A 257 -14.64 28.36 8.60
C ALA A 257 -14.60 29.56 9.55
N ALA A 258 -14.38 30.75 8.98
CA ALA A 258 -14.33 32.02 9.70
C ALA A 258 -15.72 32.64 9.86
#